data_AF-A0A5E4X3W1-F1
#
_entry.id   AF-A0A5E4X3W1-F1
#
_cell.length_a   1.000
_cell.length_b   1.000
_cell.length_c   1.000
_cell.angle_alpha   90.00
_cell.angle_beta   90.00
_cell.angle_gamma   90.00
#
_symmetry.space_group_name_H-M   'P 1'
#
loop_
_entity.id
_entity.type
_entity.pdbx_description
1 polymer ?
#
loop_
_entity_poly.entity_id
_entity_poly.type
_entity_poly.pdbx_seq_one_letter_code
_entity_poly.pdbx_strand_id
1 'polypeptide(L)'
;MRKIISALAFMLLVTALPGCSNDADVASHNLSKAADNFEITRRVVFYNGITGDYMLSIEGLCSLGNNDKSREVSITCKTGPNSYKKHFLGLSDNVTYFVEQIDAANVSAYHYQVIFKPSVIVPDITIK
;
A
#
# COMPACT_ATOMS: atom_id res chain seq x y z
N MET A 1 -21.38 33.33 39.51
CA MET A 1 -22.00 32.23 38.73
C MET A 1 -21.61 32.25 37.25
N ARG A 2 -21.71 33.37 36.52
CA ARG A 2 -21.28 33.46 35.10
C ARG A 2 -19.81 33.05 34.81
N LYS A 3 -18.85 33.38 35.70
CA LYS A 3 -17.42 33.05 35.50
C LYS A 3 -17.08 31.57 35.69
N ILE A 4 -17.89 30.81 36.43
CA ILE A 4 -17.66 29.37 36.70
C ILE A 4 -18.18 28.53 35.52
N ILE A 5 -19.27 28.96 34.89
CA ILE A 5 -19.84 28.31 33.70
C ILE A 5 -18.88 28.43 32.50
N SER A 6 -18.16 29.56 32.36
CA SER A 6 -17.17 29.74 31.30
C SER A 6 -15.89 28.90 31.47
N ALA A 7 -15.53 28.53 32.70
CA ALA A 7 -14.36 27.68 32.97
C ALA A 7 -14.65 26.19 32.70
N LEU A 8 -15.88 25.72 33.00
CA LEU A 8 -16.28 24.34 32.71
C LEU A 8 -16.39 24.06 31.20
N ALA A 9 -16.78 25.06 30.40
CA ALA A 9 -16.88 24.92 28.95
C ALA A 9 -15.51 24.80 28.25
N PHE A 10 -14.45 25.38 28.84
CA PHE A 10 -13.09 25.31 28.29
C PHE A 10 -12.38 23.99 28.65
N MET A 11 -12.74 23.38 29.78
CA MET A 11 -12.15 22.11 30.22
C MET A 11 -12.71 20.89 29.48
N LEU A 12 -13.90 21.01 28.88
CA LEU A 12 -14.49 19.96 28.03
C LEU A 12 -13.88 19.91 26.62
N LEU A 13 -13.10 20.92 26.20
CA LEU A 13 -12.54 21.00 24.85
C LEU A 13 -11.16 20.34 24.72
N VAL A 14 -10.52 19.97 25.84
CA VAL A 14 -9.15 19.42 25.87
C VAL A 14 -9.13 17.89 25.87
N THR A 15 -10.26 17.21 26.11
CA THR A 15 -10.34 15.74 26.16
C THR A 15 -10.71 15.08 24.83
N ALA A 16 -10.79 15.85 23.74
CA ALA A 16 -11.12 15.36 22.40
C ALA A 16 -9.89 15.25 21.47
N LEU A 17 -8.69 15.04 22.02
CA LEU A 17 -7.51 14.68 21.21
C LEU A 17 -7.68 13.24 20.73
N PRO A 18 -7.75 12.99 19.41
CA PRO A 18 -8.25 11.74 18.86
C PRO A 18 -7.20 10.62 18.97
N GLY A 19 -7.68 9.42 19.32
CA GLY A 19 -7.15 8.14 18.85
C GLY A 19 -5.77 7.72 19.34
N CYS A 20 -5.73 6.77 20.27
CA CYS A 20 -4.57 5.89 20.43
C CYS A 20 -4.44 5.01 19.18
N SER A 21 -3.86 5.51 18.09
CA SER A 21 -3.38 4.65 17.02
C SER A 21 -2.17 3.87 17.55
N ASN A 22 -2.20 2.55 17.46
CA ASN A 22 -1.04 1.75 17.83
C ASN A 22 0.11 1.99 16.83
N ASP A 23 1.34 1.63 17.20
CA ASP A 23 2.52 1.87 16.36
C ASP A 23 2.39 1.23 14.96
N ALA A 24 1.69 0.11 14.84
CA ALA A 24 1.47 -0.58 13.57
C ALA A 24 0.55 0.23 12.63
N ASP A 25 -0.50 0.87 13.17
CA ASP A 25 -1.38 1.76 12.39
C ASP A 25 -0.61 2.98 11.88
N VAL A 26 0.26 3.54 12.72
CA VAL A 26 1.12 4.68 12.35
C VAL A 26 2.11 4.27 11.26
N ALA A 27 2.77 3.12 11.41
CA ALA A 27 3.70 2.60 10.40
C ALA A 27 2.98 2.32 9.07
N SER A 28 1.82 1.66 9.11
CA SER A 28 1.00 1.37 7.93
C SER A 28 0.58 2.64 7.19
N HIS A 29 0.12 3.66 7.92
CA HIS A 29 -0.24 4.95 7.34
C HIS A 29 0.96 5.65 6.68
N ASN A 30 2.11 5.65 7.33
CA ASN A 30 3.33 6.26 6.81
C ASN A 30 3.85 5.53 5.56
N LEU A 31 3.85 4.19 5.56
CA LEU A 31 4.24 3.39 4.40
C LEU A 31 3.29 3.62 3.21
N SER A 32 1.99 3.70 3.47
CA SER A 32 1.00 3.99 2.44
C SER A 32 1.26 5.36 1.81
N LYS A 33 1.43 6.39 2.65
CA LYS A 33 1.74 7.75 2.21
C LYS A 33 3.07 7.86 1.46
N ALA A 34 4.13 7.22 1.92
CA ALA A 34 5.43 7.23 1.25
C ALA A 34 5.36 6.59 -0.15
N ALA A 35 4.63 5.49 -0.28
CA ALA A 35 4.43 4.87 -1.58
C ALA A 35 3.52 5.68 -2.52
N ASP A 36 2.53 6.40 -1.97
CA ASP A 36 1.72 7.36 -2.74
C ASP A 36 2.56 8.54 -3.26
N ASN A 37 3.64 8.87 -2.55
CA ASN A 37 4.66 9.82 -3.00
C ASN A 37 5.72 9.20 -3.92
N PHE A 38 5.56 7.93 -4.31
CA PHE A 38 6.51 7.19 -5.16
C PHE A 38 7.90 7.05 -4.55
N GLU A 39 7.99 6.89 -3.22
CA GLU A 39 9.26 6.70 -2.49
C GLU A 39 9.55 5.22 -2.18
N ILE A 40 8.56 4.34 -2.38
CA ILE A 40 8.64 2.92 -2.05
C ILE A 40 8.42 2.08 -3.32
N THR A 41 9.34 1.14 -3.55
CA THR A 41 9.20 0.15 -4.61
C THR A 41 8.24 -0.95 -4.17
N ARG A 42 7.22 -1.20 -4.99
CA ARG A 42 6.24 -2.26 -4.78
C ARG A 42 6.22 -3.21 -5.97
N ARG A 43 5.93 -4.48 -5.68
CA ARG A 43 5.59 -5.49 -6.67
C ARG A 43 4.13 -5.85 -6.50
N VAL A 44 3.35 -5.67 -7.56
CA VAL A 44 1.97 -6.12 -7.63
C VAL A 44 1.88 -7.32 -8.55
N VAL A 45 1.41 -8.45 -8.03
CA VAL A 45 1.27 -9.70 -8.76
C VAL A 45 -0.18 -10.09 -8.83
N PHE A 46 -0.74 -10.16 -10.04
CA PHE A 46 -2.06 -10.70 -10.31
C PHE A 46 -1.94 -12.18 -10.62
N TYR A 47 -2.81 -12.98 -10.03
CA TYR A 47 -2.82 -14.41 -10.22
C TYR A 47 -4.23 -14.98 -10.18
N ASN A 48 -4.38 -16.14 -10.79
CA ASN A 48 -5.61 -16.91 -10.73
C ASN A 48 -5.63 -17.74 -9.44
N GLY A 49 -6.61 -17.51 -8.57
CA GLY A 49 -6.75 -18.22 -7.30
C GLY A 49 -7.16 -19.70 -7.42
N ILE A 50 -7.65 -20.12 -8.58
CA ILE A 50 -8.00 -21.53 -8.86
C ILE A 50 -6.80 -22.29 -9.42
N THR A 51 -6.16 -21.76 -10.47
CA THR A 51 -5.07 -22.47 -11.17
C THR A 51 -3.69 -22.18 -10.57
N GLY A 52 -3.54 -21.05 -9.86
CA GLY A 52 -2.25 -20.56 -9.37
C GLY A 52 -1.42 -19.84 -10.43
N ASP A 53 -1.96 -19.64 -11.64
CA ASP A 53 -1.21 -19.01 -12.73
C ASP A 53 -0.99 -17.52 -12.49
N TYR A 54 0.25 -17.07 -12.68
CA TYR A 54 0.60 -15.66 -12.68
C TYR A 54 0.18 -15.00 -13.99
N MET A 55 -0.67 -13.99 -13.89
CA MET A 55 -1.27 -13.33 -15.06
C MET A 55 -0.54 -12.03 -15.42
N LEU A 56 -0.10 -11.28 -14.42
CA LEU A 56 0.55 -9.99 -14.61
C LEU A 56 1.41 -9.67 -13.37
N SER A 57 2.60 -9.14 -13.60
CA SER A 57 3.43 -8.56 -12.55
C SER A 57 3.78 -7.12 -12.91
N ILE A 58 3.59 -6.21 -11.97
CA ILE A 58 3.96 -4.80 -12.08
C ILE A 58 4.94 -4.50 -10.96
N GLU A 59 6.14 -4.05 -11.31
CA GLU A 59 7.18 -3.73 -10.34
C GLU A 59 7.70 -2.30 -10.57
N GLY A 60 7.86 -1.56 -9.47
CA GLY A 60 8.44 -0.22 -9.49
C GLY A 60 7.87 0.67 -8.39
N LEU A 61 8.07 1.97 -8.55
CA LEU A 61 7.50 2.97 -7.66
C LEU A 61 6.02 3.12 -8.01
N CYS A 62 5.17 2.38 -7.31
CA CYS A 62 3.75 2.27 -7.62
C CYS A 62 2.88 2.57 -6.39
N SER A 63 1.90 3.44 -6.61
CA SER A 63 0.79 3.71 -5.70
C SER A 63 -0.42 2.88 -6.11
N LEU A 64 -1.11 2.33 -5.12
CA LEU A 64 -2.39 1.64 -5.30
C LEU A 64 -3.50 2.65 -5.07
N GLY A 65 -4.64 2.47 -5.75
CA GLY A 65 -5.73 3.44 -5.75
C GLY A 65 -6.21 3.87 -4.35
N ASN A 66 -6.79 5.07 -4.30
CA ASN A 66 -7.33 5.66 -3.06
C ASN A 66 -8.86 5.62 -2.97
N ASN A 67 -9.56 5.27 -4.06
CA ASN A 67 -11.02 5.29 -4.16
C ASN A 67 -11.54 4.29 -5.22
N ASP A 68 -10.96 3.10 -5.28
CA ASP A 68 -11.43 2.09 -6.22
C ASP A 68 -12.79 1.51 -5.78
N LYS A 69 -13.62 1.15 -6.76
CA LYS A 69 -14.90 0.48 -6.47
C LYS A 69 -14.65 -0.97 -6.10
N SER A 70 -15.68 -1.63 -5.56
CA SER A 70 -15.64 -3.07 -5.31
C SER A 70 -15.22 -3.82 -6.57
N ARG A 71 -14.28 -4.76 -6.41
CA ARG A 71 -13.70 -5.57 -7.49
C ARG A 71 -12.95 -4.79 -8.57
N GLU A 72 -12.46 -3.60 -8.27
CA GLU A 72 -11.55 -2.86 -9.12
C GLU A 72 -10.29 -2.51 -8.35
N VAL A 73 -9.16 -2.42 -9.05
CA VAL A 73 -7.93 -1.86 -8.50
C VAL A 73 -7.26 -1.01 -9.56
N SER A 74 -6.87 0.19 -9.19
CA SER A 74 -6.06 1.07 -10.00
C SER A 74 -4.64 1.13 -9.46
N ILE A 75 -3.66 1.10 -10.36
CA ILE A 75 -2.24 1.15 -10.01
C ILE A 75 -1.61 2.25 -10.83
N THR A 76 -0.98 3.21 -10.16
CA THR A 76 -0.24 4.29 -10.80
C THR A 76 1.24 4.08 -10.51
N CYS A 77 2.04 3.95 -11.55
CA CYS A 77 3.49 3.75 -11.42
C CYS A 77 4.26 4.90 -12.05
N LYS A 78 5.26 5.40 -11.33
CA LYS A 78 6.22 6.38 -11.85
C LYS A 78 7.26 5.64 -12.69
N THR A 79 7.39 6.05 -13.96
CA THR A 79 8.24 5.40 -14.97
C THR A 79 9.42 6.27 -15.42
N GLY A 80 9.54 7.47 -14.85
CA GLY A 80 10.58 8.45 -15.13
C GLY A 80 10.38 9.70 -14.28
N PRO A 81 11.24 10.73 -14.39
CA PRO A 81 11.21 11.90 -13.49
C PRO A 81 9.83 12.58 -13.40
N ASN A 82 9.14 12.67 -14.55
CA ASN A 82 7.83 13.30 -14.69
C ASN A 82 6.85 12.44 -15.52
N SER A 83 7.08 11.13 -15.61
CA SER A 83 6.25 10.22 -16.41
C SER A 83 5.60 9.16 -15.54
N TYR A 84 4.31 8.92 -15.78
CA TYR A 84 3.49 8.00 -15.00
C TYR A 84 2.68 7.12 -15.95
N LYS A 85 2.50 5.86 -15.57
CA LYS A 85 1.56 4.95 -16.22
C LYS A 85 0.48 4.58 -15.21
N LYS A 86 -0.77 4.57 -15.65
CA LYS A 86 -1.91 4.14 -14.85
C LYS A 86 -2.53 2.90 -15.45
N HIS A 87 -2.78 1.92 -14.61
CA HIS A 87 -3.39 0.65 -14.94
C HIS A 87 -4.72 0.56 -14.21
N PHE A 88 -5.75 0.08 -14.89
CA PHE A 88 -7.05 -0.25 -14.31
C PHE A 88 -7.26 -1.74 -14.48
N LEU A 89 -7.51 -2.44 -13.37
CA LEU A 89 -7.66 -3.89 -13.37
C LEU A 89 -8.99 -4.25 -12.70
N GLY A 90 -9.79 -5.03 -13.41
CA GLY A 90 -11.00 -5.63 -12.86
C GLY A 90 -10.66 -6.96 -12.18
N LEU A 91 -11.17 -7.13 -10.96
CA LEU A 91 -11.07 -8.36 -10.20
C LEU A 91 -12.28 -9.25 -10.49
N SER A 92 -12.01 -10.54 -10.62
CA SER A 92 -13.05 -11.57 -10.76
C SER A 92 -12.96 -12.56 -9.61
N ASP A 93 -13.96 -13.43 -9.50
CA ASP A 93 -13.99 -14.41 -8.41
C ASP A 93 -12.78 -15.36 -8.44
N ASN A 94 -12.12 -15.48 -9.60
CA ASN A 94 -10.94 -16.31 -9.80
C ASN A 94 -9.64 -15.49 -9.91
N VAL A 95 -9.71 -14.16 -10.05
CA VAL A 95 -8.52 -13.31 -10.27
C VAL A 95 -8.37 -12.36 -9.11
N THR A 96 -7.25 -12.50 -8.41
CA THR A 96 -6.88 -11.66 -7.27
C THR A 96 -5.46 -11.14 -7.45
N TYR A 97 -5.00 -10.32 -6.50
CA TYR A 97 -3.69 -9.72 -6.53
C TYR A 97 -3.03 -9.74 -5.16
N PHE A 98 -1.70 -9.73 -5.18
CA PHE A 98 -0.85 -9.55 -4.02
C PHE A 98 0.05 -8.35 -4.25
N VAL A 99 0.25 -7.55 -3.20
CA VAL A 99 1.17 -6.41 -3.25
C VAL A 99 2.23 -6.58 -2.20
N GLU A 100 3.47 -6.64 -2.66
CA GLU A 100 4.66 -6.64 -1.85
C GLU A 100 5.28 -5.25 -1.83
N GLN A 101 5.80 -4.87 -0.67
CA GLN A 101 6.87 -3.90 -0.60
C GLN A 101 8.20 -4.66 -0.66
N ILE A 102 8.99 -4.44 -1.72
CA ILE A 102 10.18 -5.26 -2.02
C ILE A 102 11.30 -4.98 -1.03
N ASP A 103 11.58 -3.70 -0.80
CA ASP A 103 12.63 -3.26 0.11
C ASP A 103 12.04 -2.83 1.45
N ALA A 104 12.74 -3.13 2.54
CA ALA A 104 12.39 -2.57 3.83
C ALA A 104 12.51 -1.03 3.77
N ALA A 105 11.39 -0.34 3.91
CA ALA A 105 11.42 1.09 4.16
C ALA A 105 11.72 1.29 5.64
N ASN A 106 12.52 2.30 5.96
CA ASN A 106 13.00 2.55 7.33
C ASN A 106 11.86 3.11 8.20
N VAL A 107 10.91 2.25 8.55
CA VAL A 107 9.87 2.46 9.55
C VAL A 107 10.13 1.44 10.65
N SER A 108 10.53 1.91 11.83
CA SER A 108 10.67 1.07 13.03
C SER A 108 9.37 0.26 13.23
N ALA A 109 9.30 -1.06 13.52
CA ALA A 109 10.18 -1.92 14.31
C ALA A 109 10.15 -3.41 13.83
N TYR A 110 11.33 -3.96 13.52
CA TYR A 110 11.73 -5.39 13.39
C TYR A 110 11.18 -6.29 12.24
N HIS A 111 12.16 -6.95 11.58
CA HIS A 111 12.18 -8.06 10.61
C HIS A 111 10.85 -8.58 10.03
N TYR A 112 10.72 -8.41 8.71
CA TYR A 112 9.65 -8.93 7.86
C TYR A 112 10.19 -10.04 6.95
N GLN A 113 9.51 -11.20 6.88
CA GLN A 113 9.83 -12.29 5.97
C GLN A 113 8.57 -12.73 5.23
N VAL A 114 8.59 -12.65 3.89
CA VAL A 114 7.57 -13.20 3.01
C VAL A 114 8.21 -14.28 2.16
N ILE A 115 7.63 -15.47 2.17
CA ILE A 115 8.09 -16.60 1.37
C ILE A 115 7.12 -16.77 0.20
N PHE A 116 7.50 -16.25 -0.97
CA PHE A 116 6.89 -16.66 -2.23
C PHE A 116 7.50 -17.99 -2.66
N LYS A 117 6.66 -18.99 -2.94
CA LYS A 117 7.12 -20.24 -3.59
C LYS A 117 7.52 -19.89 -5.03
N PRO A 118 8.81 -20.02 -5.40
CA PRO A 118 9.26 -19.65 -6.73
C PRO A 118 9.10 -20.86 -7.64
N SER A 119 8.00 -20.91 -8.37
CA SER A 119 8.06 -21.47 -9.71
C SER A 119 7.88 -20.31 -10.66
N VAL A 120 8.97 -19.98 -11.37
CA VAL A 120 9.02 -19.10 -12.55
C VAL A 120 9.18 -17.60 -12.29
N ILE A 121 10.31 -17.19 -11.69
CA ILE A 121 10.99 -15.96 -12.11
C ILE A 121 12.35 -16.38 -12.66
N VAL A 122 12.35 -16.92 -13.87
CA VAL A 122 13.58 -17.05 -14.65
C VAL A 122 13.60 -15.81 -15.55
N PRO A 123 14.49 -14.84 -15.34
CA PRO A 123 14.72 -13.83 -16.36
C PRO A 123 15.33 -14.53 -17.57
N ASP A 124 14.71 -14.36 -18.75
CA ASP A 124 15.35 -14.74 -20.02
C ASP A 124 16.60 -13.88 -20.19
N ILE A 125 17.74 -14.41 -19.75
CA ILE A 125 19.04 -13.86 -20.10
C ILE A 125 19.46 -14.51 -21.41
N THR A 126 19.14 -13.86 -22.53
CA THR A 126 19.74 -14.19 -23.82
C THR A 126 21.21 -13.76 -23.77
N ILE A 127 22.12 -14.72 -23.60
CA ILE A 127 23.56 -14.51 -23.80
C ILE A 127 23.94 -15.01 -25.19
N LYS A 128 24.36 -14.05 -26.02
CA LYS A 128 24.99 -14.13 -27.35
C LYS A 128 24.14 -14.61 -28.54
#